data_AF-A0A7C2ILD3-F1
#
_entry.id   AF-A0A7C2ILD3-F1
#
_cell.length_a   1.000
_cell.length_b   1.000
_cell.length_c   1.000
_cell.angle_alpha   90.00
_cell.angle_beta   90.00
_cell.angle_gamma   90.00
#
_symmetry.space_group_name_H-M   'P 1'
#
loop_
_entity.id
_entity.type
_entity.pdbx_description
1 polymer ?
#
loop_
_entity_poly.entity_id
_entity_poly.type
_entity_poly.pdbx_seq_one_letter_code
_entity_poly.pdbx_strand_id
1 'polypeptide(L)'
;MLVINFRSGGKATEVDGCCVQDWRSILKNSLGWIYGILEGILKNILSWLCRFLIVFLGLAVFVVGAISSYILLVQLKVLSGAEAVALFSVFSILGLIVCFFSQIQELSIAGNVIRLREIRQEAEDSLSTLKSVSVNLLQIMLHEMCAYQWDTPEPHLAGGKKIWWIIDQIERLGCEDVLRGDLIVTLRYLIKSQCDIFSRVSGGPVDKEMLDADLIRAILCDEAVKNAKVSLELNNASDDELRGKIMESFNHFLRMKKALSRFS
;
A
#
# COMPACT_ATOMS: atom_id res chain seq x y z
N MET A 1 83.35 -13.57 -48.78
CA MET A 1 84.40 -12.74 -49.39
C MET A 1 84.46 -11.44 -48.60
N LEU A 2 85.66 -10.98 -48.25
CA LEU A 2 86.01 -9.81 -47.43
C LEU A 2 85.69 -9.89 -45.93
N VAL A 3 86.55 -9.53 -44.98
CA VAL A 3 88.02 -9.45 -44.78
C VAL A 3 88.09 -8.91 -43.33
N ILE A 4 88.65 -9.69 -42.40
CA ILE A 4 88.88 -9.23 -41.02
C ILE A 4 90.24 -8.56 -41.01
N ASN A 5 90.30 -7.26 -40.68
CA ASN A 5 91.54 -6.54 -40.51
C ASN A 5 91.74 -6.20 -39.03
N PHE A 6 92.68 -6.89 -38.39
CA PHE A 6 93.11 -6.63 -37.02
C PHE A 6 94.07 -5.45 -37.02
N ARG A 7 93.72 -4.34 -36.35
CA ARG A 7 94.68 -3.30 -35.98
C ARG A 7 94.71 -3.14 -34.46
N SER A 8 95.80 -3.63 -33.89
CA SER A 8 96.26 -3.41 -32.53
C SER A 8 96.60 -1.93 -32.28
N GLY A 9 96.25 -1.42 -31.11
CA GLY A 9 96.62 -0.09 -30.63
C GLY A 9 95.79 0.30 -29.42
N GLY A 10 96.21 -0.13 -28.23
CA GLY A 10 95.46 0.02 -26.99
C GLY A 10 95.34 1.46 -26.47
N LYS A 11 94.38 1.63 -25.55
CA LYS A 11 94.49 2.46 -24.35
C LYS A 11 93.44 2.00 -23.34
N ALA A 12 93.84 2.03 -22.08
CA ALA A 12 93.09 1.59 -20.91
C ALA A 12 91.77 2.37 -20.75
N THR A 13 90.70 1.64 -20.47
CA THR A 13 89.53 2.13 -19.74
C THR A 13 88.92 0.93 -18.99
N GLU A 14 89.05 0.98 -17.67
CA GLU A 14 87.92 0.80 -16.75
C GLU A 14 86.95 -0.34 -17.11
N VAL A 15 87.20 -1.52 -16.53
CA VAL A 15 86.19 -2.60 -16.51
C VAL A 15 85.16 -2.21 -15.46
N ASP A 16 84.23 -1.37 -15.89
CA ASP A 16 83.03 -1.03 -15.16
C ASP A 16 82.23 -2.30 -14.82
N GLY A 17 81.84 -2.39 -13.55
CA GLY A 17 80.96 -3.42 -12.99
C GLY A 17 79.53 -3.32 -13.52
N CYS A 18 79.33 -3.57 -14.82
CA CYS A 18 78.05 -3.32 -15.50
C CYS A 18 77.07 -4.51 -15.49
N CYS A 19 77.42 -5.67 -14.91
CA CYS A 19 76.55 -6.85 -14.91
C CYS A 19 75.86 -7.18 -13.57
N VAL A 20 76.06 -6.39 -12.51
CA VAL A 20 75.54 -6.70 -11.15
C VAL A 20 74.40 -5.76 -10.71
N GLN A 21 73.76 -5.03 -11.63
CA GLN A 21 72.75 -4.03 -11.23
C GLN A 21 71.30 -4.29 -11.61
N ASP A 22 70.94 -5.31 -12.41
CA ASP A 22 69.58 -5.31 -12.99
C ASP A 22 68.64 -6.45 -12.57
N TRP A 23 69.03 -7.31 -11.62
CA TRP A 23 68.09 -8.31 -11.06
C TRP A 23 67.18 -7.72 -9.98
N ARG A 24 67.64 -6.67 -9.28
CA ARG A 24 66.93 -6.08 -8.14
C ARG A 24 65.79 -5.16 -8.56
N SER A 25 65.89 -4.54 -9.74
CA SER A 25 64.86 -3.73 -10.40
C SER A 25 63.71 -4.60 -10.93
N ILE A 26 64.04 -5.70 -11.61
CA ILE A 26 63.08 -6.68 -12.15
C ILE A 26 62.27 -7.34 -11.02
N LEU A 27 62.93 -7.69 -9.91
CA LEU A 27 62.27 -8.23 -8.72
C LEU A 27 61.29 -7.23 -8.09
N LYS A 28 61.67 -5.94 -7.98
CA LYS A 28 60.78 -4.90 -7.42
C LYS A 28 59.53 -4.66 -8.28
N ASN A 29 59.67 -4.61 -9.60
CA ASN A 29 58.53 -4.46 -10.50
C ASN A 29 57.61 -5.69 -10.46
N SER A 30 58.17 -6.89 -10.38
CA SER A 30 57.39 -8.13 -10.29
C SER A 30 56.63 -8.24 -8.96
N LEU A 31 57.26 -7.84 -7.85
CA LEU A 31 56.62 -7.77 -6.52
C LEU A 31 55.50 -6.73 -6.45
N GLY A 32 55.66 -5.58 -7.11
CA GLY A 32 54.60 -4.56 -7.21
C GLY A 32 53.38 -5.06 -7.97
N TRP A 33 53.59 -5.82 -9.06
CA TRP A 33 52.50 -6.45 -9.82
C TRP A 33 51.74 -7.49 -8.99
N ILE A 34 52.47 -8.31 -8.23
CA ILE A 34 51.87 -9.32 -7.33
C ILE A 34 51.09 -8.63 -6.20
N TYR A 35 51.60 -7.54 -5.62
CA TYR A 35 50.90 -6.81 -4.56
C TYR A 35 49.61 -6.18 -5.07
N GLY A 36 49.62 -5.60 -6.28
CA GLY A 36 48.42 -5.04 -6.90
C GLY A 36 47.35 -6.10 -7.21
N ILE A 37 47.76 -7.29 -7.68
CA ILE A 37 46.85 -8.42 -7.89
C ILE A 37 46.30 -8.92 -6.55
N LEU A 38 47.14 -9.03 -5.52
CA LEU A 38 46.75 -9.50 -4.19
C LEU A 38 45.76 -8.52 -3.54
N GLU A 39 45.97 -7.21 -3.65
CA GLU A 39 45.06 -6.19 -3.13
C GLU A 39 43.71 -6.20 -3.86
N GLY A 40 43.71 -6.40 -5.17
CA GLY A 40 42.49 -6.56 -5.97
C GLY A 40 41.68 -7.79 -5.59
N ILE A 41 42.35 -8.94 -5.42
CA ILE A 41 41.72 -10.19 -4.97
C ILE A 41 41.18 -10.04 -3.54
N LEU A 42 41.95 -9.43 -2.64
CA LEU A 42 41.55 -9.21 -1.25
C LEU A 42 40.31 -8.32 -1.14
N LYS A 43 40.24 -7.22 -1.91
CA LYS A 43 39.07 -6.33 -1.95
C LYS A 43 37.82 -7.03 -2.51
N ASN A 44 37.98 -7.85 -3.54
CA ASN A 44 36.88 -8.65 -4.06
C ASN A 44 36.38 -9.62 -2.97
N ILE A 45 37.27 -10.43 -2.38
CA ILE A 45 36.89 -11.40 -1.35
C ILE A 45 36.20 -10.72 -0.16
N LEU A 46 36.71 -9.57 0.29
CA LEU A 46 36.13 -8.80 1.39
C LEU A 46 34.71 -8.28 1.06
N SER A 47 34.49 -7.84 -0.18
CA SER A 47 33.17 -7.41 -0.68
C SER A 47 32.16 -8.57 -0.69
N TRP A 48 32.56 -9.73 -1.21
CA TRP A 48 31.74 -10.94 -1.17
C TRP A 48 31.38 -11.35 0.26
N LEU A 49 32.36 -11.33 1.18
CA LEU A 49 32.14 -11.62 2.60
C LEU A 49 31.12 -10.68 3.24
N CYS A 50 31.20 -9.38 2.99
CA CYS A 50 30.24 -8.40 3.54
C CYS A 50 28.81 -8.65 3.03
N ARG A 51 28.64 -8.97 1.74
CA ARG A 51 27.32 -9.28 1.16
C ARG A 51 26.70 -10.52 1.81
N PHE A 52 27.50 -11.58 1.98
CA PHE A 52 27.05 -12.78 2.67
C PHE A 52 26.64 -12.49 4.11
N LEU A 53 27.43 -11.69 4.84
CA LEU A 53 27.16 -11.34 6.23
C LEU A 53 25.82 -10.57 6.39
N ILE A 54 25.50 -9.67 5.46
CA ILE A 54 24.23 -8.92 5.47
C ILE A 54 23.03 -9.83 5.19
N VAL A 55 23.14 -10.76 4.23
CA VAL A 55 22.08 -11.73 3.95
C VAL A 55 21.84 -12.65 5.16
N PHE A 56 22.92 -13.11 5.80
CA PHE A 56 22.82 -13.90 7.03
C PHE A 56 22.18 -13.11 8.17
N LEU A 57 22.49 -11.82 8.29
CA LEU A 57 21.88 -10.95 9.28
C LEU A 57 20.37 -10.77 9.02
N GLY A 58 19.96 -10.54 7.77
CA GLY A 58 18.55 -10.44 7.39
C GLY A 58 17.77 -11.73 7.66
N LEU A 59 18.36 -12.88 7.34
CA LEU A 59 17.80 -14.20 7.67
C LEU A 59 17.66 -14.38 9.19
N ALA A 60 18.68 -14.00 9.96
CA ALA A 60 18.65 -14.11 11.41
C ALA A 60 17.53 -13.25 12.03
N VAL A 61 17.36 -12.01 11.54
CA VAL A 61 16.27 -11.13 11.98
C VAL A 61 14.90 -11.73 11.67
N PHE A 62 14.73 -12.33 10.48
CA PHE A 62 13.49 -13.01 10.12
C PHE A 62 13.19 -14.20 11.02
N VAL A 63 14.18 -15.06 11.28
CA VAL A 63 14.04 -16.24 12.15
C VAL A 63 13.71 -15.83 13.58
N VAL A 64 14.38 -14.80 14.13
CA VAL A 64 14.09 -14.26 15.46
C VAL A 64 12.69 -13.65 15.52
N GLY A 65 12.26 -12.93 14.48
CA GLY A 65 10.90 -12.40 14.36
C GLY A 65 9.84 -13.50 14.32
N ALA A 66 10.07 -14.56 13.56
CA ALA A 66 9.16 -15.71 13.48
C ALA A 66 9.08 -16.47 14.81
N ILE A 67 10.22 -16.73 15.46
CA ILE A 67 10.28 -17.41 16.76
C ILE A 67 9.62 -16.55 17.84
N SER A 68 9.90 -15.25 17.90
CA SER A 68 9.29 -14.35 18.89
C SER A 68 7.78 -14.24 18.70
N SER A 69 7.30 -14.13 17.46
CA SER A 69 5.86 -14.15 17.16
C SER A 69 5.20 -15.48 17.58
N TYR A 70 5.87 -16.61 17.35
CA TYR A 70 5.38 -17.93 17.75
C TYR A 70 5.34 -18.11 19.28
N ILE A 71 6.40 -17.71 19.97
CA ILE A 71 6.48 -17.79 21.44
C ILE A 71 5.44 -16.89 22.10
N LEU A 72 5.27 -15.65 21.62
CA LEU A 72 4.28 -14.71 22.16
C LEU A 72 2.85 -15.22 22.00
N LEU A 73 2.53 -15.86 20.88
CA LEU A 73 1.21 -16.42 20.62
C LEU A 73 0.93 -17.66 21.50
N VAL A 74 1.88 -18.60 21.55
CA VAL A 74 1.65 -19.92 22.17
C VAL A 74 1.84 -19.92 23.68
N GLN A 75 2.89 -19.26 24.19
CA GLN A 75 3.29 -19.35 25.60
C GLN A 75 2.64 -18.27 26.46
N LEU A 76 2.48 -17.05 25.93
CA LEU A 76 2.02 -15.90 26.72
C LEU A 76 0.51 -15.65 26.57
N LYS A 77 -0.15 -16.08 25.48
CA LYS A 77 -1.57 -15.79 25.17
C LYS A 77 -1.97 -14.31 25.28
N VAL A 78 -0.99 -13.40 25.29
CA VAL A 78 -1.20 -11.95 25.47
C VAL A 78 -1.67 -11.31 24.17
N LEU A 79 -1.28 -11.86 23.01
CA LEU A 79 -1.62 -11.32 21.69
C LEU A 79 -2.77 -12.09 21.04
N SER A 80 -3.67 -11.35 20.42
CA SER A 80 -4.70 -11.89 19.53
C SER A 80 -4.06 -12.41 18.24
N GLY A 81 -4.68 -13.40 17.59
CA GLY A 81 -4.17 -14.00 16.36
C GLY A 81 -3.88 -12.97 15.25
N ALA A 82 -4.66 -11.89 15.18
CA ALA A 82 -4.45 -10.80 14.23
C ALA A 82 -3.17 -9.99 14.53
N GLU A 83 -2.85 -9.78 15.80
CA GLU A 83 -1.68 -8.99 16.22
C GLU A 83 -0.38 -9.75 15.98
N ALA A 84 -0.38 -11.08 16.19
CA ALA A 84 0.76 -11.93 15.86
C ALA A 84 1.04 -11.96 14.35
N VAL A 85 -0.01 -12.01 13.51
CA VAL A 85 0.16 -11.91 12.05
C VAL A 85 0.74 -10.55 11.67
N ALA A 86 0.26 -9.45 12.26
CA ALA A 86 0.81 -8.12 12.02
C ALA A 86 2.29 -8.02 12.43
N LEU A 87 2.65 -8.57 13.59
CA LEU A 87 4.03 -8.61 14.09
C LEU A 87 4.95 -9.42 13.16
N PHE A 88 4.48 -10.59 12.73
CA PHE A 88 5.17 -11.43 11.74
C PHE A 88 5.35 -10.69 10.40
N SER A 89 4.32 -10.00 9.91
CA SER A 89 4.40 -9.22 8.67
C SER A 89 5.44 -8.09 8.77
N VAL A 90 5.51 -7.37 9.89
CA VAL A 90 6.50 -6.30 10.08
C VAL A 90 7.92 -6.85 10.10
N PHE A 91 8.18 -7.94 10.84
CA PHE A 91 9.50 -8.57 10.84
C PHE A 91 9.89 -9.18 9.50
N SER A 92 8.92 -9.70 8.75
CA SER A 92 9.11 -10.19 7.39
C SER A 92 9.56 -9.09 6.44
N ILE A 93 8.87 -7.94 6.48
CA ILE A 93 9.21 -6.76 5.68
C ILE A 93 10.59 -6.21 6.08
N LEU A 94 10.90 -6.13 7.38
CA LEU A 94 12.20 -5.67 7.86
C LEU A 94 13.35 -6.60 7.43
N GLY A 95 13.17 -7.92 7.53
CA GLY A 95 14.16 -8.88 7.04
C GLY A 95 14.39 -8.74 5.54
N LEU A 96 13.32 -8.49 4.78
CA LEU A 96 13.38 -8.24 3.35
C LEU A 96 14.17 -6.96 3.04
N ILE A 97 13.88 -5.86 3.75
CA ILE A 97 14.59 -4.59 3.60
C ILE A 97 16.09 -4.76 3.87
N VAL A 98 16.46 -5.47 4.94
CA VAL A 98 17.88 -5.73 5.28
C VAL A 98 18.57 -6.55 4.20
N CYS A 99 17.90 -7.58 3.66
CA CYS A 99 18.43 -8.38 2.55
C CYS A 99 18.62 -7.56 1.26
N PHE A 100 17.69 -6.65 0.95
CA PHE A 100 17.75 -5.81 -0.25
C PHE A 100 18.57 -4.53 -0.08
N PHE A 101 18.94 -4.15 1.14
CA PHE A 101 19.70 -2.93 1.42
C PHE A 101 21.07 -2.91 0.70
N SER A 102 21.73 -4.06 0.62
CA SER A 102 23.00 -4.20 -0.09
C SER A 102 22.85 -3.98 -1.61
N GLN A 103 21.74 -4.42 -2.20
CA GLN A 103 21.44 -4.21 -3.62
C GLN A 103 21.12 -2.73 -3.92
N ILE A 104 20.43 -2.04 -3.00
CA ILE A 104 20.14 -0.61 -3.13
C ILE A 104 21.45 0.23 -3.10
N GLN A 105 22.44 -0.19 -2.30
CA GLN A 105 23.74 0.47 -2.28
C GLN A 105 24.54 0.28 -3.57
N GLU A 106 24.46 -0.90 -4.21
CA GLU A 106 25.14 -1.18 -5.48
C GLU A 106 24.56 -0.41 -6.67
N LEU A 107 23.26 -0.07 -6.64
CA LEU A 107 22.63 0.79 -7.64
C LEU A 107 23.12 2.24 -7.57
N SER A 108 23.59 2.71 -6.41
CA SER A 108 24.12 4.06 -6.22
C SER A 108 25.61 4.20 -6.54
N ILE A 109 26.36 3.08 -6.61
CA ILE A 109 27.83 3.10 -6.75
C ILE A 109 28.29 2.89 -8.20
N ALA A 110 27.42 2.41 -9.09
CA ALA A 110 27.70 2.27 -10.53
C ALA A 110 27.37 3.52 -11.37
N GLY A 111 27.28 4.70 -10.76
CA GLY A 111 27.33 5.99 -11.48
C GLY A 111 26.04 6.44 -12.17
N ASN A 112 24.86 5.91 -11.81
CA ASN A 112 23.59 6.43 -12.32
C ASN A 112 22.57 6.73 -11.21
N VAL A 113 22.88 7.74 -10.39
CA VAL A 113 21.91 8.41 -9.50
C VAL A 113 20.64 8.83 -10.25
N ILE A 114 20.72 9.01 -11.59
CA ILE A 114 19.58 9.31 -12.46
C ILE A 114 18.61 8.12 -12.59
N ARG A 115 19.09 6.85 -12.65
CA ARG A 115 18.20 5.67 -12.72
C ARG A 115 17.44 5.40 -11.42
N LEU A 116 18.05 5.67 -10.27
CA LEU A 116 17.36 5.56 -8.98
C LEU A 116 16.31 6.65 -8.79
N ARG A 117 16.56 7.85 -9.32
CA ARG A 117 15.56 8.92 -9.38
C ARG A 117 14.44 8.57 -10.36
N GLU A 118 14.75 7.99 -11.52
CA GLU A 118 13.77 7.49 -12.49
C GLU A 118 12.90 6.38 -11.88
N ILE A 119 13.48 5.38 -11.21
CA ILE A 119 12.71 4.31 -10.56
C ILE A 119 11.87 4.84 -9.39
N ARG A 120 12.39 5.80 -8.61
CA ARG A 120 11.62 6.45 -7.55
C ARG A 120 10.48 7.29 -8.12
N GLN A 121 10.73 8.00 -9.20
CA GLN A 121 9.74 8.80 -9.91
C GLN A 121 8.68 7.90 -10.57
N GLU A 122 9.07 6.76 -11.15
CA GLU A 122 8.16 5.76 -11.71
C GLU A 122 7.29 5.10 -10.62
N ALA A 123 7.86 4.85 -9.43
CA ALA A 123 7.09 4.37 -8.29
C ALA A 123 6.11 5.43 -7.75
N GLU A 124 6.51 6.71 -7.75
CA GLU A 124 5.67 7.85 -7.34
C GLU A 124 4.57 8.14 -8.38
N ASP A 125 4.88 7.99 -9.67
CA ASP A 125 3.93 8.06 -10.79
C ASP A 125 2.95 6.87 -10.74
N SER A 126 3.42 5.67 -10.40
CA SER A 126 2.56 4.51 -10.19
C SER A 126 1.64 4.70 -8.98
N LEU A 127 2.15 5.30 -7.90
CA LEU A 127 1.37 5.59 -6.70
C LEU A 127 0.31 6.67 -6.95
N SER A 128 0.66 7.72 -7.68
CA SER A 128 -0.30 8.76 -8.07
C SER A 128 -1.36 8.23 -9.03
N THR A 129 -0.97 7.36 -9.97
CA THR A 129 -1.88 6.64 -10.87
C THR A 129 -2.83 5.75 -10.07
N LEU A 130 -2.32 4.94 -9.13
CA LEU A 130 -3.15 4.09 -8.29
C LEU A 130 -4.13 4.90 -7.42
N LYS A 131 -3.71 6.05 -6.90
CA LYS A 131 -4.60 6.97 -6.19
C LYS A 131 -5.71 7.49 -7.11
N SER A 132 -5.37 7.89 -8.34
CA SER A 132 -6.35 8.36 -9.33
C SER A 132 -7.35 7.26 -9.74
N VAL A 133 -6.90 6.02 -9.92
CA VAL A 133 -7.76 4.86 -10.21
C VAL A 133 -8.70 4.60 -9.04
N SER A 134 -8.20 4.69 -7.81
CA SER A 134 -9.02 4.51 -6.61
C SER A 134 -10.13 5.57 -6.50
N VAL A 135 -9.82 6.84 -6.81
CA VAL A 135 -10.80 7.93 -6.88
C VAL A 135 -11.84 7.67 -7.96
N ASN A 136 -11.42 7.29 -9.18
CA ASN A 136 -12.33 6.97 -10.28
C ASN A 136 -13.26 5.79 -9.94
N LEU A 137 -12.75 4.77 -9.25
CA LEU A 137 -13.55 3.63 -8.81
C LEU A 137 -14.63 4.05 -7.80
N LEU A 138 -14.29 4.94 -6.85
CA LEU A 138 -15.26 5.52 -5.92
C LEU A 138 -16.33 6.35 -6.64
N GLN A 139 -15.96 7.11 -7.67
CA GLN A 139 -16.93 7.83 -8.51
C GLN A 139 -17.88 6.87 -9.22
N ILE A 140 -17.35 5.80 -9.81
CA ILE A 140 -18.17 4.77 -10.47
C ILE A 140 -19.13 4.13 -9.47
N MET A 141 -18.68 3.80 -8.26
CA MET A 141 -19.54 3.24 -7.22
C MET A 141 -20.63 4.20 -6.75
N LEU A 142 -20.33 5.51 -6.63
CA LEU A 142 -21.34 6.54 -6.35
C LEU A 142 -22.35 6.67 -7.48
N HIS A 143 -21.90 6.59 -8.72
CA HIS A 143 -22.77 6.64 -9.90
C HIS A 143 -23.67 5.40 -9.98
N GLU A 144 -23.12 4.22 -9.70
CA GLU A 144 -23.87 2.96 -9.61
C GLU A 144 -25.00 3.05 -8.57
N MET A 145 -24.74 3.69 -7.43
CA MET A 145 -25.77 3.91 -6.40
C MET A 145 -26.92 4.82 -6.87
N CYS A 146 -26.63 5.78 -7.75
CA CYS A 146 -27.66 6.63 -8.35
C CYS A 146 -28.41 5.92 -9.48
N ALA A 147 -27.73 5.05 -10.23
CA ALA A 147 -28.29 4.33 -11.36
C ALA A 147 -29.15 3.12 -10.95
N TYR A 148 -28.89 2.54 -9.78
CA TYR A 148 -29.71 1.45 -9.26
C TYR A 148 -31.08 1.99 -8.86
N GLN A 149 -32.09 1.76 -9.69
CA GLN A 149 -33.49 1.90 -9.30
C GLN A 149 -33.75 0.91 -8.15
N TRP A 150 -34.10 1.43 -6.98
CA TRP A 150 -34.54 0.64 -5.84
C TRP A 150 -35.95 0.07 -6.08
N ASP A 151 -36.10 -0.66 -7.18
CA ASP A 151 -37.32 -1.40 -7.52
C ASP A 151 -37.35 -2.77 -6.82
N THR A 152 -36.39 -3.03 -5.94
CA THR A 152 -36.39 -4.22 -5.09
C THR A 152 -37.44 -4.03 -3.98
N PRO A 153 -38.44 -4.92 -3.86
CA PRO A 153 -39.48 -4.87 -2.83
C PRO A 153 -38.95 -5.12 -1.42
N GLU A 154 -37.71 -5.59 -1.29
CA GLU A 154 -37.06 -5.63 0.01
C GLU A 154 -36.71 -4.19 0.44
N PRO A 155 -37.12 -3.77 1.65
CA PRO A 155 -36.62 -2.56 2.24
C PRO A 155 -35.15 -2.83 2.56
N HIS A 156 -34.27 -2.69 1.57
CA HIS A 156 -32.84 -2.71 1.81
C HIS A 156 -32.48 -1.39 2.49
N LEU A 157 -32.85 -1.30 3.76
CA LEU A 157 -32.05 -0.78 4.85
C LEU A 157 -30.54 -1.03 4.68
N ALA A 158 -30.17 -2.11 3.97
CA ALA A 158 -28.80 -2.50 3.65
C ALA A 158 -28.03 -1.51 2.76
N GLY A 159 -28.71 -0.60 2.02
CA GLY A 159 -28.05 0.44 1.24
C GLY A 159 -27.21 1.40 2.09
N GLY A 160 -27.55 1.54 3.38
CA GLY A 160 -26.78 2.33 4.34
C GLY A 160 -25.32 1.86 4.45
N LYS A 161 -25.06 0.55 4.57
CA LYS A 161 -23.71 0.05 4.82
C LYS A 161 -22.75 0.35 3.67
N LYS A 162 -23.20 0.20 2.41
CA LYS A 162 -22.37 0.45 1.22
C LYS A 162 -22.03 1.94 1.12
N ILE A 163 -22.98 2.86 1.34
CA ILE A 163 -22.69 4.30 1.30
C ILE A 163 -21.76 4.74 2.43
N TRP A 164 -21.94 4.20 3.65
CA TRP A 164 -21.03 4.52 4.77
C TRP A 164 -19.62 3.99 4.54
N TRP A 165 -19.49 2.81 3.93
CA TRP A 165 -18.18 2.28 3.53
C TRP A 165 -17.50 3.20 2.50
N ILE A 166 -18.24 3.65 1.47
CA ILE A 166 -17.70 4.60 0.48
C ILE A 166 -17.25 5.91 1.16
N ILE A 167 -18.06 6.48 2.05
CA ILE A 167 -17.70 7.71 2.78
C ILE A 167 -16.41 7.51 3.60
N ASP A 168 -16.29 6.40 4.32
CA ASP A 168 -15.07 6.06 5.08
C ASP A 168 -13.85 5.90 4.15
N GLN A 169 -14.00 5.31 2.96
CA GLN A 169 -12.90 5.22 1.99
C GLN A 169 -12.50 6.59 1.44
N ILE A 170 -13.46 7.49 1.20
CA ILE A 170 -13.19 8.87 0.76
C ILE A 170 -12.40 9.63 1.83
N GLU A 171 -12.80 9.52 3.10
CA GLU A 171 -12.10 10.15 4.24
C GLU A 171 -10.67 9.60 4.38
N ARG A 172 -10.48 8.28 4.24
CA ARG A 172 -9.15 7.64 4.31
C ARG A 172 -8.21 8.03 3.17
N LEU A 173 -8.74 8.18 1.96
CA LEU A 173 -7.95 8.56 0.78
C LEU A 173 -7.72 10.08 0.69
N GLY A 174 -8.44 10.86 1.51
CA GLY A 174 -8.36 12.32 1.53
C GLY A 174 -8.74 12.95 0.20
N CYS A 175 -9.75 12.40 -0.48
CA CYS A 175 -10.23 12.84 -1.80
C CYS A 175 -11.63 13.48 -1.73
N GLU A 176 -11.99 14.02 -0.55
CA GLU A 176 -13.28 14.64 -0.30
C GLU A 176 -13.55 15.83 -1.23
N ASP A 177 -12.54 16.60 -1.58
CA ASP A 177 -12.61 17.77 -2.46
C ASP A 177 -13.01 17.40 -3.89
N VAL A 178 -12.46 16.29 -4.41
CA VAL A 178 -12.75 15.80 -5.76
C VAL A 178 -14.14 15.16 -5.84
N LEU A 179 -14.49 14.34 -4.84
CA LEU A 179 -15.72 13.55 -4.81
C LEU A 179 -16.92 14.28 -4.17
N ARG A 180 -16.74 15.50 -3.65
CA ARG A 180 -17.79 16.25 -2.93
C ARG A 180 -19.07 16.39 -3.74
N GLY A 181 -18.94 16.80 -5.00
CA GLY A 181 -20.08 17.05 -5.88
C GLY A 181 -20.90 15.78 -6.10
N ASP A 182 -20.21 14.70 -6.46
CA ASP A 182 -20.82 13.39 -6.68
C ASP A 182 -21.50 12.87 -5.41
N LEU A 183 -20.82 13.00 -4.26
CA LEU A 183 -21.36 12.58 -2.96
C LEU A 183 -22.63 13.35 -2.58
N ILE A 184 -22.67 14.67 -2.79
CA ILE A 184 -23.86 15.49 -2.52
C ILE A 184 -25.03 15.03 -3.40
N VAL A 185 -24.78 14.77 -4.69
CA VAL A 185 -25.81 14.30 -5.63
C VAL A 185 -26.33 12.93 -5.20
N THR A 186 -25.44 11.99 -4.90
CA THR A 186 -25.81 10.66 -4.43
C THR A 186 -26.59 10.71 -3.11
N LEU A 187 -26.14 11.51 -2.13
CA LEU A 187 -26.86 11.66 -0.86
C LEU A 187 -28.26 12.26 -1.05
N ARG A 188 -28.43 13.28 -1.90
CA ARG A 188 -29.76 13.84 -2.20
C ARG A 188 -30.68 12.82 -2.86
N TYR A 189 -30.13 12.01 -3.78
CA TYR A 189 -30.87 10.96 -4.45
C TYR A 189 -31.33 9.88 -3.46
N LEU A 190 -30.42 9.40 -2.60
CA LEU A 190 -30.73 8.42 -1.56
C LEU A 190 -31.77 8.92 -0.54
N ILE A 191 -31.64 10.18 -0.10
CA ILE A 191 -32.62 10.81 0.79
C ILE A 191 -34.00 10.86 0.13
N LYS A 192 -34.06 11.25 -1.15
CA LYS A 192 -35.32 11.29 -1.90
C LYS A 192 -35.95 9.89 -2.02
N SER A 193 -35.15 8.89 -2.37
CA SER A 193 -35.62 7.51 -2.48
C SER A 193 -36.16 6.97 -1.14
N GLN A 194 -35.50 7.28 -0.02
CA GLN A 194 -35.99 6.94 1.32
C GLN A 194 -37.30 7.65 1.67
N CYS A 195 -37.47 8.94 1.30
CA CYS A 195 -38.74 9.63 1.46
C CYS A 195 -39.88 8.96 0.67
N ASP A 196 -39.61 8.52 -0.56
CA ASP A 196 -40.61 7.82 -1.38
C ASP A 196 -41.04 6.50 -0.74
N ILE A 197 -40.10 5.75 -0.14
CA ILE A 197 -40.41 4.53 0.63
C ILE A 197 -41.25 4.86 1.86
N PHE A 198 -40.85 5.87 2.64
CA PHE A 198 -41.62 6.28 3.83
C PHE A 198 -43.01 6.78 3.48
N SER A 199 -43.19 7.41 2.32
CA SER A 199 -44.51 7.83 1.85
C SER A 199 -45.41 6.63 1.54
N ARG A 200 -44.87 5.59 0.89
CA ARG A 200 -45.60 4.33 0.64
C ARG A 200 -45.96 3.60 1.93
N VAL A 201 -45.05 3.58 2.91
CA VAL A 201 -45.27 2.92 4.21
C VAL A 201 -46.28 3.69 5.06
N SER A 202 -46.15 5.01 5.16
CA SER A 202 -47.04 5.84 6.01
C SER A 202 -48.43 6.09 5.40
N GLY A 203 -48.63 5.82 4.11
CA GLY A 203 -49.91 6.05 3.43
C GLY A 203 -50.20 7.52 3.11
N GLY A 204 -49.19 8.39 3.18
CA GLY A 204 -49.32 9.82 2.90
C GLY A 204 -48.00 10.43 2.37
N PRO A 205 -48.02 11.65 1.81
CA PRO A 205 -46.81 12.31 1.34
C PRO A 205 -45.88 12.60 2.51
N VAL A 206 -44.64 12.12 2.42
CA VAL A 206 -43.56 12.42 3.37
C VAL A 206 -42.66 13.46 2.74
N ASP A 207 -42.67 14.68 3.29
CA ASP A 207 -41.82 15.76 2.79
C ASP A 207 -40.45 15.78 3.48
N LYS A 208 -39.44 16.34 2.81
CA LYS A 208 -38.04 16.41 3.30
C LYS A 208 -37.88 17.27 4.55
N GLU A 209 -38.84 18.16 4.78
CA GLU A 209 -38.88 19.12 5.89
C GLU A 209 -39.69 18.62 7.09
N MET A 210 -40.37 17.48 6.97
CA MET A 210 -41.17 16.91 8.04
C MET A 210 -40.30 16.63 9.28
N LEU A 211 -40.74 17.13 10.44
CA LEU A 211 -39.99 17.07 11.70
C LEU A 211 -39.81 15.61 12.14
N ASP A 212 -38.61 15.27 12.64
CA ASP A 212 -38.22 13.90 12.98
C ASP A 212 -39.26 13.19 13.88
N ALA A 213 -39.86 13.88 14.85
CA ALA A 213 -40.84 13.31 15.77
C ALA A 213 -42.22 13.00 15.16
N ASP A 214 -42.68 13.81 14.20
CA ASP A 214 -43.96 13.59 13.53
C ASP A 214 -43.84 12.52 12.44
N LEU A 215 -42.67 12.45 11.80
CA LEU A 215 -42.33 11.41 10.85
C LEU A 215 -42.18 10.04 11.54
N ILE A 216 -41.52 9.98 12.71
CA ILE A 216 -41.46 8.76 13.53
C ILE A 216 -42.87 8.26 13.86
N ARG A 217 -43.77 9.15 14.30
CA ARG A 217 -45.15 8.78 14.62
C ARG A 217 -45.89 8.24 13.40
N ALA A 218 -45.77 8.91 12.25
CA ALA A 218 -46.45 8.49 11.02
C ALA A 218 -45.95 7.13 10.49
N ILE A 219 -44.65 6.83 10.56
CA ILE A 219 -44.10 5.59 9.99
C ILE A 219 -44.21 4.40 10.97
N LEU A 220 -44.37 4.64 12.28
CA LEU A 220 -44.51 3.56 13.28
C LEU A 220 -45.96 3.26 13.68
N CYS A 221 -46.96 3.92 13.09
CA CYS A 221 -48.37 3.58 13.31
C CYS A 221 -48.67 2.15 12.85
N ASP A 222 -49.65 1.49 13.50
CA ASP A 222 -50.05 0.12 13.17
C ASP A 222 -50.52 -0.02 11.71
N GLU A 223 -51.09 1.04 11.15
CA GLU A 223 -51.49 1.12 9.75
C GLU A 223 -50.28 1.17 8.81
N ALA A 224 -49.21 1.86 9.22
CA ALA A 224 -47.96 1.89 8.47
C ALA A 224 -47.23 0.55 8.50
N VAL A 225 -47.27 -0.17 9.63
CA VAL A 225 -46.74 -1.54 9.73
C VAL A 225 -47.51 -2.51 8.81
N LYS A 226 -48.83 -2.38 8.72
CA LYS A 226 -49.66 -3.16 7.78
C LYS A 226 -49.36 -2.80 6.33
N ASN A 227 -49.26 -1.51 6.01
CA ASN A 227 -48.93 -1.03 4.66
C ASN A 227 -47.53 -1.47 4.24
N ALA A 228 -46.56 -1.50 5.16
CA ALA A 228 -45.23 -2.03 4.92
C ALA A 228 -45.24 -3.54 4.65
N LYS A 229 -46.03 -4.34 5.38
CA LYS A 229 -46.19 -5.78 5.08
C LYS A 229 -46.71 -6.04 3.67
N VAL A 230 -47.71 -5.26 3.24
CA VAL A 230 -48.30 -5.36 1.90
C VAL A 230 -47.33 -4.84 0.83
N SER A 231 -46.72 -3.68 1.05
CA SER A 231 -45.88 -3.01 0.04
C SER A 231 -44.52 -3.65 -0.17
N LEU A 232 -44.04 -4.42 0.82
CA LEU A 232 -42.72 -5.04 0.82
C LEU A 232 -42.78 -6.57 0.70
N GLU A 233 -43.99 -7.13 0.50
CA GLU A 233 -44.23 -8.58 0.38
C GLU A 233 -43.71 -9.42 1.57
N LEU A 234 -43.50 -8.78 2.74
CA LEU A 234 -42.94 -9.39 3.96
C LEU A 234 -44.03 -10.09 4.79
N ASN A 235 -44.77 -11.01 4.17
CA ASN A 235 -45.92 -11.69 4.80
C ASN A 235 -45.57 -12.53 6.04
N ASN A 236 -44.30 -12.92 6.19
CA ASN A 236 -43.83 -13.80 7.27
C ASN A 236 -43.14 -13.07 8.44
N ALA A 237 -42.93 -11.75 8.36
CA ALA A 237 -42.21 -11.00 9.39
C ALA A 237 -43.12 -10.63 10.57
N SER A 238 -42.59 -10.68 11.80
CA SER A 238 -43.31 -10.19 12.98
C SER A 238 -43.45 -8.66 12.93
N ASP A 239 -44.50 -8.11 13.54
CA ASP A 239 -44.71 -6.66 13.58
C ASP A 239 -43.54 -5.94 14.29
N ASP A 240 -42.96 -6.56 15.32
CA ASP A 240 -41.80 -6.04 16.04
C ASP A 240 -40.52 -6.03 15.19
N GLU A 241 -40.30 -7.07 14.38
CA GLU A 241 -39.17 -7.12 13.44
C GLU A 241 -39.31 -6.03 12.36
N LEU A 242 -40.52 -5.82 11.85
CA LEU A 242 -40.79 -4.80 10.85
C LEU A 242 -40.58 -3.38 11.41
N ARG A 243 -41.07 -3.12 12.63
CA ARG A 243 -40.83 -1.85 13.34
C ARG A 243 -39.34 -1.61 13.58
N GLY A 244 -38.59 -2.65 13.94
CA GLY A 244 -37.13 -2.58 14.09
C GLY A 244 -36.44 -2.17 12.79
N LYS A 245 -36.81 -2.80 11.67
CA LYS A 245 -36.28 -2.44 10.34
C LYS A 245 -36.67 -1.02 9.93
N ILE A 246 -37.92 -0.62 10.13
CA ILE A 246 -38.37 0.75 9.84
C ILE A 246 -37.52 1.78 10.62
N MET A 247 -37.27 1.51 11.91
CA MET A 247 -36.48 2.40 12.77
C MET A 247 -35.01 2.48 12.34
N GLU A 248 -34.39 1.35 11.97
CA GLU A 248 -33.02 1.36 11.46
C GLU A 248 -32.92 2.13 10.12
N SER A 249 -33.91 2.02 9.24
CA SER A 249 -33.98 2.83 8.01
C SER A 249 -34.08 4.32 8.32
N PHE A 250 -34.93 4.68 9.29
CA PHE A 250 -35.08 6.06 9.74
C PHE A 250 -33.79 6.64 10.33
N ASN A 251 -33.08 5.87 11.16
CA ASN A 251 -31.76 6.26 11.67
C ASN A 251 -30.74 6.47 10.54
N HIS A 252 -30.77 5.63 9.51
CA HIS A 252 -29.94 5.82 8.32
C HIS A 252 -30.28 7.11 7.56
N PHE A 253 -31.57 7.42 7.41
CA PHE A 253 -32.04 8.67 6.82
C PHE A 253 -31.53 9.90 7.59
N LEU A 254 -31.67 9.93 8.92
CA LEU A 254 -31.15 11.02 9.74
C LEU A 254 -29.64 11.18 9.60
N ARG A 255 -28.91 10.07 9.59
CA ARG A 255 -27.47 10.08 9.42
C ARG A 255 -27.07 10.61 8.04
N MET A 256 -27.81 10.27 6.98
CA MET A 256 -27.62 10.82 5.63
C MET A 256 -27.91 12.32 5.57
N LYS A 257 -28.98 12.80 6.20
CA LYS A 257 -29.31 14.24 6.31
C LYS A 257 -28.20 15.02 7.03
N LYS A 258 -27.67 14.46 8.12
CA LYS A 258 -26.51 15.02 8.83
C LYS A 258 -25.25 15.01 7.96
N ALA A 259 -24.97 13.93 7.24
CA ALA A 259 -23.83 13.87 6.32
C ALA A 259 -23.96 14.91 5.20
N LEU A 260 -25.15 15.07 4.61
CA LEU A 260 -25.41 16.08 3.60
C LEU A 260 -25.12 17.50 4.11
N SER A 261 -25.49 17.80 5.35
CA SER A 261 -25.17 19.12 5.97
C SER A 261 -23.67 19.34 6.23
N ARG A 262 -22.87 18.28 6.30
CA ARG A 262 -21.40 18.36 6.46
C ARG A 262 -20.70 18.65 5.14
N PHE A 263 -21.25 18.14 4.02
CA PHE A 263 -20.65 18.27 2.70
C PHE A 263 -21.20 19.44 1.88
N SER A 264 -22.40 19.94 2.21
CA SER A 264 -23.01 21.14 1.62
C SER A 264 -22.37 22.43 2.10
#